data_AF-A0A1Y2D3V5-F1
#
_entry.id   AF-A0A1Y2D3V5-F1
#
_cell.length_a   1.000
_cell.length_b   1.000
_cell.length_c   1.000
_cell.angle_alpha   90.00
_cell.angle_beta   90.00
_cell.angle_gamma   90.00
#
_symmetry.space_group_name_H-M   'P 1'
#
loop_
_entity.id
_entity.type
_entity.pdbx_description
1 polymer ?
#
loop_
_entity_poly.entity_id
_entity_poly.type
_entity_poly.pdbx_seq_one_letter_code
_entity_poly.pdbx_strand_id
1 'polypeptide(L)'
;MSSNWKKLLPTISGSKSSKGSAPNTKEVKAVPAVKPTTKVGKPESTKKASTKPATTTKPPKVVEEKKADPVVVVDKPKKVKRKVDEDDFLDAILLGSKKSIDEGSKFQRNNQRRKRKRNLNLVGKYLAIDCEMVGVGHHGEQSALARVSIVNFHGHPLLDTYVIPQEKVTDYRTHVSGITPELLDPRKTPNVMKFDEVQKLVSDLIQDKIVVGHAIKNDFQALLLDHPRRLVRDTSEFKQFKAMARGRKPALRKLAKQILNLDIQSGEHSSVEDARVTMMIYKNIERITMQI
;
A
#
# COMPACT_ATOMS: atom_id res chain seq x y z
N MET A 1 -9.92 -12.16 10.65
CA MET A 1 -8.52 -11.71 10.87
C MET A 1 -8.35 -11.42 12.36
N SER A 2 -7.18 -11.66 12.96
CA SER A 2 -6.96 -11.48 14.41
C SER A 2 -6.04 -10.30 14.71
N SER A 3 -6.64 -9.12 14.91
CA SER A 3 -5.94 -7.85 15.18
C SER A 3 -5.22 -7.85 16.53
N ASN A 4 -3.99 -8.37 16.55
CA ASN A 4 -3.21 -8.61 17.77
C ASN A 4 -2.55 -7.34 18.37
N TRP A 5 -2.68 -6.18 17.70
CA TRP A 5 -2.06 -4.90 18.09
C TRP A 5 -2.39 -4.45 19.52
N LYS A 6 -3.62 -4.74 20.01
CA LYS A 6 -4.06 -4.42 21.37
C LYS A 6 -3.16 -5.03 22.46
N LYS A 7 -2.39 -6.08 22.15
CA LYS A 7 -1.42 -6.70 23.08
C LYS A 7 -0.03 -6.04 23.08
N LEU A 8 0.22 -5.05 22.22
CA LEU A 8 1.48 -4.30 22.17
C LEU A 8 1.41 -2.97 22.93
N LEU A 9 0.21 -2.48 23.25
CA LEU A 9 -0.02 -1.23 24.00
C LEU A 9 0.78 -1.13 25.32
N PRO A 10 0.91 -2.18 26.17
CA PRO A 10 1.64 -2.08 27.43
C PRO A 10 3.15 -1.80 27.30
N THR A 11 3.71 -1.99 26.10
CA THR A 11 5.15 -1.80 25.85
C THR A 11 5.50 -0.36 25.46
N ILE A 12 4.50 0.48 25.16
CA ILE A 12 4.69 1.84 24.62
C ILE A 12 4.69 2.91 25.73
N SER A 13 3.99 2.68 26.85
CA SER A 13 3.84 3.65 27.96
C SER A 13 5.07 3.79 28.88
N GLY A 14 6.28 3.78 28.31
CA GLY A 14 7.55 3.47 28.98
C GLY A 14 8.48 4.64 29.32
N SER A 15 8.04 5.90 29.32
CA SER A 15 8.88 7.04 29.73
C SER A 15 8.08 8.15 30.42
N LYS A 16 8.74 8.92 31.31
CA LYS A 16 8.12 9.99 32.11
C LYS A 16 8.76 11.36 31.86
N SER A 17 7.91 12.32 31.48
CA SER A 17 7.90 13.74 31.86
C SER A 17 9.19 14.59 31.89
N SER A 18 9.12 15.74 31.21
CA SER A 18 9.55 17.04 31.77
C SER A 18 8.62 18.16 31.27
N LYS A 19 8.71 19.37 31.84
CA LYS A 19 7.79 20.50 31.61
C LYS A 19 8.48 21.71 30.96
N GLY A 20 7.70 22.46 30.18
CA GLY A 20 7.98 23.81 29.68
C GLY A 20 7.15 24.04 28.41
N SER A 21 6.55 25.17 28.07
CA SER A 21 6.42 26.53 28.64
C SER A 21 6.07 27.38 27.40
N ALA A 22 4.87 27.97 27.31
CA ALA A 22 4.48 28.76 26.13
C ALA A 22 5.20 30.13 26.08
N PRO A 23 5.21 30.78 24.91
CA PRO A 23 4.59 32.11 24.91
C PRO A 23 3.81 32.50 23.63
N ASN A 24 2.58 32.96 23.88
CA ASN A 24 1.93 34.16 23.35
C ASN A 24 1.67 34.38 21.83
N THR A 25 0.65 35.19 21.55
CA THR A 25 0.09 35.52 20.23
C THR A 25 0.73 36.75 19.59
N LYS A 26 0.60 36.87 18.26
CA LYS A 26 0.32 38.15 17.57
C LYS A 26 -0.58 37.92 16.34
N GLU A 27 -1.59 38.76 16.18
CA GLU A 27 -2.43 38.84 14.99
C GLU A 27 -1.74 39.63 13.88
N VAL A 28 -2.11 39.36 12.61
CA VAL A 28 -2.01 40.34 11.51
C VAL A 28 -3.30 40.25 10.68
N LYS A 29 -3.81 41.40 10.21
CA LYS A 29 -5.17 41.56 9.65
C LYS A 29 -5.21 41.36 8.12
N ALA A 30 -6.40 41.09 7.59
CA ALA A 30 -6.76 41.36 6.18
C ALA A 30 -6.77 42.90 5.93
N VAL A 31 -6.96 43.47 4.74
CA VAL A 31 -7.70 43.16 3.48
C VAL A 31 -7.00 43.97 2.32
N PRO A 32 -7.53 44.23 1.09
CA PRO A 32 -8.76 43.79 0.39
C PRO A 32 -8.51 43.15 -1.01
N ALA A 33 -9.59 42.90 -1.77
CA ALA A 33 -9.56 42.42 -3.16
C ALA A 33 -9.86 43.53 -4.19
N VAL A 34 -9.45 43.35 -5.46
CA VAL A 34 -9.79 44.24 -6.59
C VAL A 34 -10.13 43.44 -7.87
N LYS A 35 -11.16 43.91 -8.58
CA LYS A 35 -11.64 43.59 -9.95
C LYS A 35 -12.31 44.88 -10.48
N PRO A 36 -12.46 45.16 -11.81
CA PRO A 36 -12.95 44.26 -12.86
C PRO A 36 -11.91 44.04 -14.02
N THR A 37 -12.09 44.07 -15.36
CA THR A 37 -13.15 44.56 -16.28
C THR A 37 -13.15 43.87 -17.66
N THR A 38 -14.14 44.23 -18.49
CA THR A 38 -14.50 43.82 -19.87
C THR A 38 -13.54 44.34 -20.98
N LYS A 39 -13.56 43.95 -22.27
CA LYS A 39 -14.68 43.71 -23.26
C LYS A 39 -14.29 42.72 -24.38
N VAL A 40 -15.16 41.76 -24.77
CA VAL A 40 -16.06 41.68 -25.98
C VAL A 40 -15.45 41.11 -27.27
N GLY A 41 -16.13 40.14 -27.90
CA GLY A 41 -15.93 39.68 -29.31
C GLY A 41 -16.70 38.41 -29.70
N LYS A 42 -17.62 38.48 -30.69
CA LYS A 42 -18.41 37.38 -31.31
C LYS A 42 -18.76 37.79 -32.76
N PRO A 43 -18.78 36.90 -33.79
CA PRO A 43 -19.97 36.10 -34.22
C PRO A 43 -19.69 34.56 -34.26
N GLU A 44 -20.60 33.58 -34.40
CA GLU A 44 -21.77 33.33 -35.32
C GLU A 44 -21.35 32.91 -36.76
N SER A 45 -21.96 31.98 -37.53
CA SER A 45 -23.20 31.14 -37.45
C SER A 45 -23.06 29.92 -38.44
N THR A 46 -23.88 28.85 -38.57
CA THR A 46 -24.85 28.03 -37.77
C THR A 46 -25.29 26.79 -38.62
N LYS A 47 -25.95 25.76 -38.02
CA LYS A 47 -26.71 24.63 -38.66
C LYS A 47 -25.85 23.46 -39.24
N LYS A 48 -26.35 22.23 -39.51
CA LYS A 48 -27.73 21.64 -39.54
C LYS A 48 -27.75 20.13 -39.13
N ALA A 49 -28.93 19.49 -39.17
CA ALA A 49 -29.26 18.09 -38.81
C ALA A 49 -28.85 17.04 -39.91
N SER A 50 -29.16 15.72 -39.90
CA SER A 50 -30.29 14.96 -39.29
C SER A 50 -30.19 13.40 -39.30
N THR A 51 -31.15 12.75 -38.61
CA THR A 51 -31.84 11.45 -38.93
C THR A 51 -31.26 10.05 -38.57
N LYS A 52 -32.20 9.10 -38.38
CA LYS A 52 -32.16 7.65 -38.02
C LYS A 52 -33.14 6.90 -38.96
N PRO A 53 -33.07 5.56 -39.20
CA PRO A 53 -33.82 4.58 -38.37
C PRO A 53 -33.20 3.14 -38.26
N ALA A 54 -34.01 2.11 -37.97
CA ALA A 54 -33.64 0.71 -37.65
C ALA A 54 -33.64 -0.26 -38.89
N THR A 55 -33.55 -1.61 -38.86
CA THR A 55 -34.26 -2.63 -38.04
C THR A 55 -33.66 -4.07 -38.21
N THR A 56 -33.99 -5.03 -37.31
CA THR A 56 -33.98 -6.54 -37.29
C THR A 56 -33.50 -7.40 -38.52
N THR A 57 -33.12 -8.71 -38.49
CA THR A 57 -33.60 -9.95 -37.78
C THR A 57 -32.49 -11.05 -37.61
N LYS A 58 -32.84 -12.35 -37.37
CA LYS A 58 -31.99 -13.57 -37.19
C LYS A 58 -32.85 -14.87 -37.34
N PRO A 59 -32.32 -16.12 -37.36
CA PRO A 59 -31.46 -16.88 -38.31
C PRO A 59 -32.24 -18.01 -39.08
N PRO A 60 -31.62 -19.01 -39.77
CA PRO A 60 -31.25 -20.33 -39.15
C PRO A 60 -29.96 -21.02 -39.72
N LYS A 61 -29.82 -22.36 -39.56
CA LYS A 61 -28.60 -23.23 -39.77
C LYS A 61 -28.62 -24.11 -41.05
N VAL A 62 -27.46 -24.64 -41.47
CA VAL A 62 -27.08 -26.09 -41.71
C VAL A 62 -25.59 -26.17 -42.17
N VAL A 63 -24.65 -26.72 -41.38
CA VAL A 63 -23.97 -28.06 -41.42
C VAL A 63 -23.17 -28.43 -42.69
N GLU A 64 -21.85 -28.66 -42.54
CA GLU A 64 -21.07 -29.71 -43.24
C GLU A 64 -19.87 -30.14 -42.36
N GLU A 65 -19.39 -31.39 -42.46
CA GLU A 65 -18.27 -31.95 -41.69
C GLU A 65 -17.01 -32.18 -42.55
N LYS A 66 -15.81 -31.97 -41.98
CA LYS A 66 -14.55 -32.62 -42.43
C LYS A 66 -13.70 -33.06 -41.25
N LYS A 67 -13.15 -34.27 -41.33
CA LYS A 67 -12.31 -34.90 -40.29
C LYS A 67 -10.84 -34.45 -40.42
N ALA A 68 -10.11 -34.51 -39.31
CA ALA A 68 -8.65 -34.41 -39.25
C ALA A 68 -8.10 -35.26 -38.09
N ASP A 69 -6.85 -35.70 -38.22
CA ASP A 69 -6.22 -36.75 -37.42
C ASP A 69 -5.79 -36.33 -35.99
N PRO A 70 -5.56 -37.28 -35.07
CA PRO A 70 -5.43 -36.97 -33.64
C PRO A 70 -4.10 -36.30 -33.29
N VAL A 71 -4.16 -35.00 -32.97
CA VAL A 71 -3.04 -34.27 -32.36
C VAL A 71 -2.89 -34.67 -30.89
N VAL A 72 -1.69 -35.13 -30.51
CA VAL A 72 -1.35 -35.51 -29.13
C VAL A 72 -1.52 -34.32 -28.18
N VAL A 73 -2.43 -34.44 -27.21
CA VAL A 73 -2.68 -33.40 -26.21
C VAL A 73 -1.56 -33.40 -25.16
N VAL A 74 -0.55 -32.56 -25.38
CA VAL A 74 0.43 -32.22 -24.34
C VAL A 74 -0.24 -31.23 -23.37
N ASP A 75 -0.47 -31.68 -22.15
CA ASP A 75 -1.20 -30.92 -21.13
C ASP A 75 -0.51 -29.58 -20.80
N LYS A 76 -1.23 -28.47 -21.03
CA LYS A 76 -0.73 -27.14 -20.67
C LYS A 76 -0.88 -26.95 -19.15
N PRO A 77 0.20 -26.67 -18.39
CA PRO A 77 0.11 -26.57 -16.93
C PRO A 77 -0.82 -25.42 -16.52
N LYS A 78 -1.91 -25.75 -15.83
CA LYS A 78 -2.88 -24.79 -15.30
C LYS A 78 -2.15 -23.81 -14.36
N LYS A 79 -2.14 -22.51 -14.71
CA LYS A 79 -1.57 -21.45 -13.85
C LYS A 79 -2.45 -21.24 -12.61
N VAL A 80 -2.22 -22.06 -11.58
CA VAL A 80 -2.84 -21.86 -10.26
C VAL A 80 -2.24 -20.60 -9.62
N LYS A 81 -3.03 -19.51 -9.59
CA LYS A 81 -2.76 -18.37 -8.69
C LYS A 81 -2.96 -18.84 -7.25
N ARG A 82 -1.90 -19.36 -6.62
CA ARG A 82 -1.87 -19.52 -5.15
C ARG A 82 -1.76 -18.11 -4.55
N LYS A 83 -2.54 -17.82 -3.52
CA LYS A 83 -2.10 -16.80 -2.55
C LYS A 83 -0.84 -17.34 -1.88
N VAL A 84 0.15 -16.48 -1.64
CA VAL A 84 1.29 -16.85 -0.80
C VAL A 84 0.80 -16.74 0.64
N ASP A 85 0.76 -17.86 1.36
CA ASP A 85 0.36 -17.84 2.76
C ASP A 85 1.38 -17.10 3.62
N GLU A 86 0.93 -16.52 4.73
CA GLU A 86 1.78 -15.81 5.71
C GLU A 86 3.03 -16.60 6.11
N ASP A 87 2.87 -17.92 6.29
CA ASP A 87 3.96 -18.83 6.66
C ASP A 87 4.87 -19.18 5.47
N ASP A 88 4.36 -19.26 4.24
CA ASP A 88 5.18 -19.39 3.02
C ASP A 88 6.03 -18.14 2.78
N PHE A 89 5.45 -16.94 3.00
CA PHE A 89 6.15 -15.67 2.89
C PHE A 89 7.26 -15.52 3.95
N LEU A 90 6.95 -15.86 5.21
CA LEU A 90 7.93 -15.88 6.29
C LEU A 90 9.03 -16.91 6.05
N ASP A 91 8.69 -18.17 5.74
CA ASP A 91 9.72 -19.19 5.51
C ASP A 91 10.54 -18.93 4.23
N ALA A 92 9.99 -18.25 3.21
CA ALA A 92 10.80 -17.76 2.08
C ALA A 92 11.83 -16.70 2.51
N ILE A 93 11.45 -15.76 3.39
CA ILE A 93 12.35 -14.74 3.96
C ILE A 93 13.40 -15.36 4.92
N LEU A 94 13.04 -16.44 5.62
CA LEU A 94 13.88 -17.05 6.66
C LEU A 94 14.82 -18.14 6.17
N LEU A 95 14.38 -18.95 5.20
CA LEU A 95 15.08 -20.16 4.75
C LEU A 95 15.85 -19.96 3.45
N GLY A 96 15.62 -18.86 2.71
CA GLY A 96 16.48 -18.43 1.60
C GLY A 96 16.59 -19.45 0.47
N SER A 97 15.46 -19.78 -0.16
CA SER A 97 15.33 -20.72 -1.29
C SER A 97 15.68 -22.19 -1.00
N LYS A 98 14.63 -23.01 -0.83
CA LYS A 98 14.60 -24.49 -0.97
C LYS A 98 15.76 -25.26 -0.31
N LYS A 99 15.51 -25.80 0.88
CA LYS A 99 15.96 -27.16 1.22
C LYS A 99 14.75 -28.07 1.38
N SER A 100 14.88 -29.32 0.91
CA SER A 100 13.91 -30.38 1.15
C SER A 100 13.78 -30.65 2.65
N ILE A 101 12.54 -30.88 3.11
CA ILE A 101 12.25 -31.11 4.52
C ILE A 101 12.09 -32.62 4.73
N ASP A 102 13.07 -33.23 5.39
CA ASP A 102 12.91 -34.55 5.99
C ASP A 102 11.91 -34.49 7.17
N GLU A 103 11.09 -35.54 7.27
CA GLU A 103 9.95 -35.70 8.18
C GLU A 103 10.36 -36.01 9.64
N GLY A 104 11.55 -36.57 9.88
CA GLY A 104 11.88 -37.34 11.08
C GLY A 104 11.97 -36.60 12.44
N SER A 105 11.78 -35.27 12.51
CA SER A 105 12.11 -34.45 13.71
C SER A 105 11.02 -33.47 14.15
N LYS A 106 9.75 -33.84 13.99
CA LYS A 106 8.57 -32.98 14.21
C LYS A 106 8.45 -32.37 15.62
N PHE A 107 8.83 -33.06 16.69
CA PHE A 107 8.59 -32.57 18.07
C PHE A 107 9.58 -31.50 18.56
N GLN A 108 10.88 -31.76 18.52
CA GLN A 108 11.90 -30.78 18.96
C GLN A 108 11.92 -29.52 18.08
N ARG A 109 11.70 -29.67 16.76
CA ARG A 109 11.53 -28.54 15.83
C ARG A 109 10.41 -27.59 16.27
N ASN A 110 9.29 -28.09 16.80
CA ASN A 110 8.13 -27.25 17.14
C ASN A 110 8.43 -26.21 18.23
N ASN A 111 9.21 -26.55 19.26
CA ASN A 111 9.51 -25.57 20.33
C ASN A 111 10.51 -24.50 19.85
N GLN A 112 11.49 -24.88 19.04
CA GLN A 112 12.40 -23.93 18.38
C GLN A 112 11.66 -23.04 17.35
N ARG A 113 10.75 -23.60 16.53
CA ARG A 113 9.93 -22.85 15.55
C ARG A 113 8.99 -21.87 16.25
N ARG A 114 8.41 -22.24 17.41
CA ARG A 114 7.64 -21.33 18.29
C ARG A 114 8.51 -20.21 18.89
N LYS A 115 9.73 -20.51 19.37
CA LYS A 115 10.67 -19.48 19.88
C LYS A 115 11.12 -18.52 18.76
N ARG A 116 11.40 -19.03 17.56
CA ARG A 116 11.71 -18.22 16.36
C ARG A 116 10.51 -17.34 15.97
N LYS A 117 9.29 -17.89 15.82
CA LYS A 117 8.09 -17.08 15.53
C LYS A 117 7.86 -15.96 16.56
N ARG A 118 8.09 -16.19 17.87
CA ARG A 118 8.00 -15.11 18.88
C ARG A 118 8.98 -13.96 18.62
N ASN A 119 10.24 -14.23 18.25
CA ASN A 119 11.21 -13.19 17.94
C ASN A 119 10.90 -12.45 16.62
N LEU A 120 10.23 -13.11 15.67
CA LEU A 120 9.84 -12.50 14.40
C LEU A 120 8.69 -11.51 14.51
N ASN A 121 7.96 -11.51 15.64
CA ASN A 121 6.86 -10.59 15.92
C ASN A 121 7.29 -9.35 16.71
N LEU A 122 8.58 -9.19 17.03
CA LEU A 122 9.12 -8.01 17.70
C LEU A 122 9.10 -6.79 16.77
N VAL A 123 8.80 -5.60 17.32
CA VAL A 123 8.78 -4.32 16.57
C VAL A 123 10.12 -4.06 15.87
N GLY A 124 11.23 -4.22 16.60
CA GLY A 124 12.58 -4.02 16.08
C GLY A 124 12.95 -2.56 15.83
N LYS A 125 14.05 -2.34 15.08
CA LYS A 125 14.58 -1.01 14.73
C LYS A 125 14.02 -0.47 13.40
N TYR A 126 13.69 -1.37 12.48
CA TYR A 126 13.27 -1.06 11.10
C TYR A 126 11.81 -1.43 10.90
N LEU A 127 11.01 -0.46 10.46
CA LEU A 127 9.62 -0.62 10.08
C LEU A 127 9.46 -0.24 8.61
N ALA A 128 8.56 -0.89 7.88
CA ALA A 128 8.04 -0.36 6.62
C ALA A 128 6.59 0.08 6.81
N ILE A 129 6.24 1.18 6.16
CA ILE A 129 4.89 1.75 6.12
C ILE A 129 4.42 1.86 4.67
N ASP A 130 3.12 1.68 4.46
CA ASP A 130 2.42 1.94 3.21
C ASP A 130 0.96 2.29 3.53
N CYS A 131 0.34 3.17 2.72
CA CYS A 131 -0.99 3.73 2.97
C CYS A 131 -1.88 3.67 1.73
N GLU A 132 -3.17 3.31 1.93
CA GLU A 132 -4.21 3.50 0.91
C GLU A 132 -4.90 4.85 1.14
N MET A 133 -5.08 5.63 0.08
CA MET A 133 -5.73 6.94 0.12
C MET A 133 -6.98 7.02 -0.74
N VAL A 134 -7.99 7.72 -0.23
CA VAL A 134 -9.21 8.12 -0.94
C VAL A 134 -9.15 9.59 -1.36
N GLY A 135 -10.00 9.98 -2.30
CA GLY A 135 -10.21 11.36 -2.74
C GLY A 135 -11.20 12.12 -1.86
N VAL A 136 -10.79 13.31 -1.41
CA VAL A 136 -11.62 14.30 -0.70
C VAL A 136 -11.55 15.67 -1.41
N GLY A 137 -12.35 16.63 -0.94
CA GLY A 137 -12.47 17.94 -1.57
C GLY A 137 -13.23 17.91 -2.91
N HIS A 138 -13.04 18.94 -3.73
CA HIS A 138 -13.65 19.03 -5.06
C HIS A 138 -13.13 17.90 -5.96
N HIS A 139 -14.05 17.16 -6.59
CA HIS A 139 -13.79 16.01 -7.46
C HIS A 139 -12.80 14.93 -6.95
N GLY A 140 -12.52 14.89 -5.64
CA GLY A 140 -11.57 13.93 -5.05
C GLY A 140 -10.10 14.26 -5.33
N GLU A 141 -9.77 15.51 -5.67
CA GLU A 141 -8.40 15.96 -5.99
C GLU A 141 -7.41 15.77 -4.83
N GLN A 142 -7.87 15.95 -3.59
CA GLN A 142 -7.03 15.84 -2.39
C GLN A 142 -7.00 14.41 -1.88
N SER A 143 -5.86 13.95 -1.35
CA SER A 143 -5.68 12.56 -0.90
C SER A 143 -5.74 12.47 0.62
N ALA A 144 -6.74 11.76 1.15
CA ALA A 144 -6.90 11.50 2.58
C ALA A 144 -6.64 10.02 2.90
N LEU A 145 -6.08 9.76 4.09
CA LEU A 145 -5.79 8.41 4.56
C LEU A 145 -7.07 7.58 4.78
N ALA A 146 -7.10 6.35 4.26
CA ALA A 146 -8.20 5.41 4.43
C ALA A 146 -7.77 4.01 4.93
N ARG A 147 -6.49 3.64 4.77
CA ARG A 147 -5.89 2.47 5.43
C ARG A 147 -4.40 2.72 5.65
N VAL A 148 -3.86 2.29 6.78
CA VAL A 148 -2.41 2.26 7.03
C VAL A 148 -1.96 0.86 7.42
N SER A 149 -0.84 0.43 6.83
CA SER A 149 -0.18 -0.83 7.15
C SER A 149 1.26 -0.55 7.59
N ILE A 150 1.66 -1.10 8.75
CA ILE A 150 3.04 -1.05 9.25
C ILE A 150 3.51 -2.46 9.54
N VAL A 151 4.64 -2.84 8.93
CA VAL A 151 5.29 -4.15 9.11
C VAL A 151 6.70 -3.99 9.67
N ASN A 152 7.18 -4.98 10.43
CA ASN A 152 8.56 -4.97 10.92
C ASN A 152 9.57 -5.44 9.85
N PHE A 153 10.85 -5.49 10.21
CA PHE A 153 11.95 -6.01 9.36
C PHE A 153 11.75 -7.44 8.80
N HIS A 154 10.84 -8.23 9.37
CA HIS A 154 10.51 -9.59 8.91
C HIS A 154 9.24 -9.64 8.04
N GLY A 155 8.53 -8.53 7.87
CA GLY A 155 7.24 -8.45 7.18
C GLY A 155 6.04 -8.84 8.04
N HIS A 156 6.22 -9.03 9.35
CA HIS A 156 5.10 -9.27 10.28
C HIS A 156 4.33 -7.96 10.52
N PRO A 157 2.99 -7.91 10.32
CA PRO A 157 2.20 -6.71 10.57
C PRO A 157 2.16 -6.33 12.05
N LEU A 158 2.42 -5.07 12.35
CA LEU A 158 2.28 -4.47 13.67
C LEU A 158 0.99 -3.65 13.76
N LEU A 159 0.65 -2.97 12.67
CA LEU A 159 -0.59 -2.24 12.45
C LEU A 159 -1.12 -2.58 11.05
N ASP A 160 -2.42 -2.82 10.96
CA ASP A 160 -3.22 -2.85 9.73
C ASP A 160 -4.64 -2.43 10.17
N THR A 161 -5.09 -1.26 9.72
CA THR A 161 -6.39 -0.69 10.11
C THR A 161 -6.93 0.25 9.05
N TYR A 162 -8.25 0.22 8.87
CA TYR A 162 -8.99 1.19 8.08
C TYR A 162 -9.24 2.45 8.92
N VAL A 163 -9.18 3.60 8.25
CA VAL A 163 -9.18 4.91 8.88
C VAL A 163 -10.39 5.69 8.39
N ILE A 164 -11.22 6.20 9.30
CA ILE A 164 -12.29 7.14 8.95
C ILE A 164 -11.62 8.49 8.61
N PRO A 165 -11.71 8.98 7.36
CA PRO A 165 -11.12 10.27 6.99
C PRO A 165 -11.83 11.41 7.71
N GLN A 166 -11.11 12.49 8.01
CA GLN A 166 -11.69 13.69 8.66
C GLN A 166 -12.66 14.43 7.72
N GLU A 167 -12.48 14.33 6.41
CA GLU A 167 -13.32 14.93 5.38
C GLU A 167 -14.24 13.92 4.68
N LYS A 168 -15.31 14.43 4.06
CA LYS A 168 -16.22 13.61 3.26
C LYS A 168 -15.52 13.09 2.01
N VAL A 169 -15.43 11.76 1.90
CA VAL A 169 -14.96 11.08 0.68
C VAL A 169 -15.84 11.42 -0.52
N THR A 170 -15.22 11.87 -1.60
CA THR A 170 -15.85 12.20 -2.89
C THR A 170 -15.43 11.26 -4.02
N ASP A 171 -14.27 10.60 -3.90
CA ASP A 171 -13.87 9.46 -4.72
C ASP A 171 -13.20 8.40 -3.84
N TYR A 172 -13.63 7.14 -3.92
CA TYR A 172 -13.02 6.05 -3.14
C TYR A 172 -11.75 5.49 -3.79
N ARG A 173 -11.50 5.78 -5.07
CA ARG A 173 -10.34 5.27 -5.84
C ARG A 173 -10.23 3.73 -5.82
N THR A 174 -11.31 3.01 -5.55
CA THR A 174 -11.36 1.58 -5.21
C THR A 174 -10.57 0.69 -6.20
N HIS A 175 -10.66 1.00 -7.49
CA HIS A 175 -9.95 0.31 -8.57
C HIS A 175 -8.41 0.33 -8.45
N VAL A 176 -7.85 1.21 -7.61
CA VAL A 176 -6.47 1.19 -7.12
C VAL A 176 -6.44 0.82 -5.64
N SER A 177 -7.18 1.53 -4.77
CA SER A 177 -7.00 1.50 -3.31
C SER A 177 -7.60 0.29 -2.59
N GLY A 178 -8.50 -0.47 -3.24
CA GLY A 178 -9.32 -1.50 -2.59
C GLY A 178 -10.32 -0.98 -1.54
N ILE A 179 -10.42 0.34 -1.33
CA ILE A 179 -11.29 0.92 -0.29
C ILE A 179 -12.71 1.07 -0.81
N THR A 180 -13.70 0.65 -0.02
CA THR A 180 -15.13 0.86 -0.28
C THR A 180 -15.79 1.61 0.90
N PRO A 181 -17.00 2.18 0.74
CA PRO A 181 -17.74 2.80 1.84
C PRO A 181 -17.93 1.87 3.06
N GLU A 182 -18.10 0.57 2.84
CA GLU A 182 -18.30 -0.46 3.87
C GLU A 182 -17.06 -0.63 4.75
N LEU A 183 -15.86 -0.51 4.17
CA LEU A 183 -14.60 -0.66 4.88
C LEU A 183 -14.30 0.52 5.81
N LEU A 184 -14.96 1.68 5.59
CA LEU A 184 -14.85 2.87 6.42
C LEU A 184 -16.04 3.06 7.39
N ASP A 185 -17.06 2.21 7.31
CA ASP A 185 -18.23 2.23 8.20
C ASP A 185 -17.96 1.39 9.47
N PRO A 186 -17.81 2.00 10.66
CA PRO A 186 -17.53 1.27 11.90
C PRO A 186 -18.70 0.39 12.39
N ARG A 187 -19.88 0.47 11.75
CA ARG A 187 -21.01 -0.44 11.99
C ARG A 187 -20.91 -1.74 11.19
N LYS A 188 -20.19 -1.72 10.07
CA LYS A 188 -20.00 -2.87 9.16
C LYS A 188 -18.64 -3.53 9.36
N THR A 189 -17.59 -2.73 9.53
CA THR A 189 -16.21 -3.21 9.57
C THR A 189 -15.63 -3.11 11.00
N PRO A 190 -15.12 -4.22 11.58
CA PRO A 190 -14.62 -4.21 12.94
C PRO A 190 -13.19 -3.65 13.03
N ASN A 191 -12.95 -2.74 13.98
CA ASN A 191 -11.67 -2.04 14.18
C ASN A 191 -11.26 -1.08 13.03
N VAL A 192 -12.24 -0.47 12.34
CA VAL A 192 -12.02 0.86 11.74
C VAL A 192 -11.78 1.85 12.88
N MET A 193 -10.86 2.79 12.70
CA MET A 193 -10.46 3.77 13.72
C MET A 193 -10.56 5.20 13.20
N LYS A 194 -10.69 6.18 14.08
CA LYS A 194 -10.69 7.60 13.68
C LYS A 194 -9.27 8.02 13.31
N PHE A 195 -9.16 8.98 12.38
CA PHE A 195 -7.88 9.52 11.94
C PHE A 195 -6.93 9.87 13.09
N ASP A 196 -7.38 10.65 14.07
CA ASP A 196 -6.56 11.15 15.18
C ASP A 196 -6.00 10.01 16.05
N GLU A 197 -6.78 8.94 16.24
CA GLU A 197 -6.38 7.73 16.99
C GLU A 197 -5.27 6.98 16.24
N VAL A 198 -5.43 6.85 14.91
CA VAL A 198 -4.47 6.18 14.03
C VAL A 198 -3.20 7.00 13.89
N GLN A 199 -3.29 8.31 13.67
CA GLN A 199 -2.16 9.23 13.62
C GLN A 199 -1.31 9.10 14.89
N LYS A 200 -1.95 9.11 16.07
CA LYS A 200 -1.22 8.92 17.34
C LYS A 200 -0.56 7.55 17.42
N LEU A 201 -1.27 6.46 17.10
CA LEU A 201 -0.72 5.10 17.13
C LEU A 201 0.46 4.93 16.16
N VAL A 202 0.39 5.54 14.97
CA VAL A 202 1.49 5.53 14.00
C VAL A 202 2.68 6.31 14.54
N SER A 203 2.47 7.53 15.04
CA SER A 203 3.50 8.38 15.64
C SER A 203 4.24 7.69 16.80
N ASP A 204 3.49 7.15 17.77
CA ASP A 204 4.02 6.38 18.90
C ASP A 204 4.85 5.17 18.44
N LEU A 205 4.41 4.47 17.38
CA LEU A 205 5.06 3.26 16.87
C LEU A 205 6.34 3.54 16.08
N ILE A 206 6.38 4.62 15.29
CA ILE A 206 7.55 5.01 14.48
C ILE A 206 8.60 5.81 15.25
N GLN A 207 8.29 6.32 16.45
CA GLN A 207 9.21 7.12 17.26
C GLN A 207 10.58 6.41 17.44
N ASP A 208 11.66 7.10 17.09
CA ASP A 208 13.05 6.58 17.08
C ASP A 208 13.29 5.28 16.28
N LYS A 209 12.40 4.93 15.34
CA LYS A 209 12.58 3.82 14.39
C LYS A 209 13.09 4.33 13.06
N ILE A 210 13.76 3.47 12.30
CA ILE A 210 14.04 3.72 10.88
C ILE A 210 12.82 3.28 10.09
N VAL A 211 12.18 4.23 9.40
CA VAL A 211 10.97 4.01 8.62
C VAL A 211 11.33 3.91 7.13
N VAL A 212 10.99 2.77 6.55
CA VAL A 212 11.19 2.41 5.15
C VAL A 212 9.86 2.64 4.41
N GLY A 213 9.91 3.15 3.18
CA GLY A 213 8.71 3.37 2.37
C GLY A 213 9.04 3.43 0.87
N HIS A 214 8.03 3.69 0.05
CA HIS A 214 8.19 3.84 -1.40
C HIS A 214 7.44 5.08 -1.90
N ALA A 215 8.16 6.16 -2.17
CA ALA A 215 7.62 7.52 -2.30
C ALA A 215 6.94 8.03 -1.01
N ILE A 216 7.48 7.61 0.15
CA ILE A 216 6.98 7.77 1.53
C ILE A 216 6.50 9.17 1.95
N LYS A 217 6.86 10.21 1.20
CA LYS A 217 6.32 11.56 1.41
C LYS A 217 4.77 11.55 1.28
N ASN A 218 4.23 10.74 0.38
CA ASN A 218 2.78 10.64 0.17
C ASN A 218 2.07 10.12 1.42
N ASP A 219 2.59 9.05 2.03
CA ASP A 219 2.12 8.44 3.27
C ASP A 219 2.16 9.44 4.43
N PHE A 220 3.32 10.09 4.64
CA PHE A 220 3.50 11.09 5.69
C PHE A 220 2.57 12.30 5.51
N GLN A 221 2.32 12.74 4.26
CA GLN A 221 1.32 13.78 3.98
C GLN A 221 -0.11 13.30 4.26
N ALA A 222 -0.48 12.06 3.91
CA ALA A 222 -1.79 11.50 4.21
C ALA A 222 -2.02 11.29 5.73
N LEU A 223 -0.96 10.96 6.47
CA LEU A 223 -0.95 10.83 7.94
C LEU A 223 -0.87 12.17 8.68
N LEU A 224 -0.57 13.28 7.99
CA LEU A 224 -0.22 14.57 8.58
C LEU A 224 0.90 14.45 9.65
N LEU A 225 1.94 13.67 9.34
CA LEU A 225 3.11 13.41 10.21
C LEU A 225 4.42 13.78 9.50
N ASP A 226 5.44 14.11 10.28
CA ASP A 226 6.83 14.27 9.85
C ASP A 226 7.73 13.26 10.56
N HIS A 227 8.81 12.81 9.91
CA HIS A 227 9.81 11.93 10.53
C HIS A 227 11.25 12.43 10.24
N PRO A 228 12.20 12.37 11.21
CA PRO A 228 13.54 12.91 11.00
C PRO A 228 14.25 12.26 9.80
N ARG A 229 14.66 13.05 8.80
CA ARG A 229 15.21 12.57 7.52
C ARG A 229 16.31 11.50 7.67
N ARG A 230 17.17 11.59 8.70
CA ARG A 230 18.22 10.59 9.00
C ARG A 230 17.67 9.17 9.26
N LEU A 231 16.42 9.06 9.69
CA LEU A 231 15.68 7.83 10.00
C LEU A 231 14.73 7.38 8.87
N VAL A 232 14.63 8.11 7.76
CA VAL A 232 13.77 7.75 6.61
C VAL A 232 14.57 6.97 5.57
N ARG A 233 13.97 5.94 4.95
CA ARG A 233 14.53 5.16 3.83
C ARG A 233 13.50 5.00 2.71
N ASP A 234 13.42 6.00 1.83
CA ASP A 234 12.57 5.94 0.63
C ASP A 234 13.26 5.10 -0.47
N THR A 235 12.72 3.91 -0.75
CA THR A 235 13.23 3.01 -1.79
C THR A 235 13.08 3.57 -3.21
N SER A 236 12.17 4.52 -3.44
CA SER A 236 12.01 5.19 -4.73
C SER A 236 13.13 6.21 -5.02
N GLU A 237 13.87 6.66 -4.00
CA GLU A 237 14.97 7.62 -4.13
C GLU A 237 16.34 6.97 -4.34
N PHE A 238 16.45 5.64 -4.23
CA PHE A 238 17.74 4.96 -4.29
C PHE A 238 18.39 5.09 -5.68
N LYS A 239 19.64 5.60 -5.71
CA LYS A 239 20.33 6.05 -6.94
C LYS A 239 20.38 4.96 -8.03
N GLN A 240 20.69 3.72 -7.67
CA GLN A 240 20.78 2.62 -8.64
C GLN A 240 19.41 2.31 -9.27
N PHE A 241 18.32 2.32 -8.49
CA PHE A 241 16.98 2.06 -9.01
C PHE A 241 16.45 3.22 -9.86
N LYS A 242 16.83 4.47 -9.53
CA LYS A 242 16.59 5.64 -10.41
C LYS A 242 17.35 5.52 -11.73
N ALA A 243 18.58 5.01 -11.72
CA ALA A 243 19.33 4.74 -12.96
C ALA A 243 18.59 3.70 -13.85
N MET A 244 18.13 2.59 -13.26
CA MET A 244 17.29 1.60 -13.96
C MET A 244 16.00 2.20 -14.55
N ALA A 245 15.46 3.25 -13.92
CA ALA A 245 14.27 3.98 -14.36
C ALA A 245 14.56 5.26 -15.16
N ARG A 246 15.75 5.37 -15.79
CA ARG A 246 16.17 6.54 -16.61
C ARG A 246 16.10 7.87 -15.83
N GLY A 247 16.59 7.87 -14.60
CA GLY A 247 16.63 9.01 -13.68
C GLY A 247 15.33 9.28 -12.90
N ARG A 248 14.19 8.76 -13.36
CA ARG A 248 12.88 8.91 -12.69
C ARG A 248 12.76 7.99 -11.47
N LYS A 249 11.80 8.28 -10.59
CA LYS A 249 11.38 7.31 -9.57
C LYS A 249 10.80 6.06 -10.27
N PRO A 250 11.30 4.84 -9.97
CA PRO A 250 10.62 3.61 -10.37
C PRO A 250 9.31 3.46 -9.58
N ALA A 251 8.37 2.68 -10.10
CA ALA A 251 7.17 2.27 -9.36
C ALA A 251 7.43 0.94 -8.62
N LEU A 252 6.79 0.73 -7.47
CA LEU A 252 7.01 -0.44 -6.61
C LEU A 252 6.88 -1.77 -7.36
N ARG A 253 5.80 -1.96 -8.14
CA ARG A 253 5.59 -3.14 -9.00
C ARG A 253 6.77 -3.43 -9.96
N LYS A 254 7.47 -2.40 -10.47
CA LYS A 254 8.65 -2.62 -11.33
C LYS A 254 9.83 -3.15 -10.53
N LEU A 255 10.11 -2.59 -9.35
CA LEU A 255 11.16 -3.07 -8.46
C LEU A 255 10.87 -4.47 -7.92
N ALA A 256 9.63 -4.73 -7.52
CA ALA A 256 9.16 -6.05 -7.12
C ALA A 256 9.45 -7.10 -8.20
N LYS A 257 9.13 -6.78 -9.46
CA LYS A 257 9.36 -7.69 -10.58
C LYS A 257 10.84 -7.83 -10.96
N GLN A 258 11.62 -6.76 -10.93
CA GLN A 258 13.02 -6.78 -11.36
C GLN A 258 13.99 -7.31 -10.29
N ILE A 259 13.70 -7.09 -9.01
CA ILE A 259 14.61 -7.42 -7.87
C ILE A 259 14.17 -8.70 -7.16
N LEU A 260 12.85 -8.92 -7.02
CA LEU A 260 12.29 -10.05 -6.25
C LEU A 260 11.61 -11.10 -7.14
N ASN A 261 11.45 -10.84 -8.45
CA ASN A 261 10.62 -11.61 -9.39
C ASN A 261 9.15 -11.79 -8.92
N LEU A 262 8.60 -10.80 -8.22
CA LEU A 262 7.21 -10.81 -7.74
C LEU A 262 6.30 -9.97 -8.65
N ASP A 263 5.12 -10.51 -8.96
CA ASP A 263 4.05 -9.83 -9.71
C ASP A 263 2.95 -9.35 -8.74
N ILE A 264 3.14 -8.15 -8.18
CA ILE A 264 2.19 -7.47 -7.27
C ILE A 264 1.31 -6.45 -8.00
N GLN A 265 0.35 -5.83 -7.31
CA GLN A 265 -0.50 -4.75 -7.85
C GLN A 265 -1.10 -5.14 -9.21
N SER A 266 -1.71 -6.33 -9.26
CA SER A 266 -2.34 -6.92 -10.48
C SER A 266 -3.85 -6.66 -10.58
N GLY A 267 -4.37 -5.86 -9.66
CA GLY A 267 -5.73 -5.35 -9.52
C GLY A 267 -5.68 -4.25 -8.47
N GLU A 268 -6.59 -4.28 -7.51
CA GLU A 268 -6.54 -3.47 -6.28
C GLU A 268 -5.21 -3.70 -5.51
N HIS A 269 -4.76 -2.66 -4.82
CA HIS A 269 -3.55 -2.63 -4.00
C HIS A 269 -3.79 -3.27 -2.63
N SER A 270 -2.71 -3.46 -1.89
CA SER A 270 -2.75 -3.92 -0.51
C SER A 270 -1.51 -3.43 0.21
N SER A 271 -1.65 -2.33 0.95
CA SER A 271 -0.56 -1.75 1.76
C SER A 271 0.18 -2.75 2.67
N VAL A 272 -0.41 -3.88 3.06
CA VAL A 272 0.33 -4.96 3.75
C VAL A 272 1.31 -5.68 2.81
N GLU A 273 0.93 -5.97 1.56
CA GLU A 273 1.81 -6.51 0.52
C GLU A 273 2.86 -5.48 0.10
N ASP A 274 2.45 -4.22 -0.08
CA ASP A 274 3.33 -3.16 -0.58
C ASP A 274 4.37 -2.70 0.47
N ALA A 275 4.00 -2.59 1.76
CA ALA A 275 4.96 -2.39 2.86
C ALA A 275 5.94 -3.57 3.00
N ARG A 276 5.48 -4.81 2.79
CA ARG A 276 6.33 -6.02 2.79
C ARG A 276 7.33 -6.02 1.67
N VAL A 277 6.89 -5.78 0.45
CA VAL A 277 7.73 -5.72 -0.75
C VAL A 277 8.73 -4.58 -0.63
N THR A 278 8.31 -3.43 -0.11
CA THR A 278 9.18 -2.30 0.22
C THR A 278 10.28 -2.68 1.22
N MET A 279 9.95 -3.38 2.31
CA MET A 279 10.95 -3.92 3.26
C MET A 279 11.89 -4.94 2.60
N MET A 280 11.38 -5.82 1.72
CA MET A 280 12.21 -6.78 0.98
C MET A 280 13.17 -6.08 -0.01
N ILE A 281 12.70 -5.03 -0.70
CA ILE A 281 13.55 -4.22 -1.59
C ILE A 281 14.64 -3.52 -0.79
N TYR A 282 14.30 -2.89 0.34
CA TYR A 282 15.29 -2.27 1.23
C TYR A 282 16.33 -3.26 1.76
N LYS A 283 15.91 -4.47 2.13
CA LYS A 283 16.83 -5.55 2.54
C LYS A 283 17.75 -6.05 1.42
N ASN A 284 17.41 -5.81 0.16
CA ASN A 284 18.33 -6.05 -0.97
C ASN A 284 19.23 -4.83 -1.24
N ILE A 285 18.77 -3.59 -1.02
CA ILE A 285 19.66 -2.41 -1.01
C ILE A 285 20.79 -2.62 0.00
N GLU A 286 20.46 -2.89 1.27
CA GLU A 286 21.45 -3.04 2.35
C GLU A 286 22.49 -4.12 2.03
N ARG A 287 22.07 -5.27 1.47
CA ARG A 287 22.97 -6.35 1.01
C ARG A 287 23.94 -5.87 -0.08
N ILE A 288 23.44 -5.16 -1.10
CA ILE A 288 24.27 -4.64 -2.19
C ILE A 288 25.25 -3.59 -1.67
N THR A 289 24.81 -2.70 -0.77
CA THR A 289 25.66 -1.65 -0.18
C THR A 289 26.63 -2.13 0.90
N MET A 290 26.57 -3.41 1.29
CA MET A 290 27.54 -4.07 2.19
C MET A 290 28.54 -4.96 1.44
N GLN A 291 28.48 -4.96 0.10
CA GLN A 291 29.38 -5.73 -0.79
C GLN A 291 30.29 -4.82 -1.65
N ILE A 292 30.33 -3.52 -1.33
CA ILE A 292 31.07 -2.45 -2.02
C ILE A 292 31.73 -1.58 -0.96
#